data_AF-A0A7S4HYN2-F1
#
_entry.id   AF-A0A7S4HYN2-F1
#
_cell.length_a   1.000
_cell.length_b   1.000
_cell.length_c   1.000
_cell.angle_alpha   90.00
_cell.angle_beta   90.00
_cell.angle_gamma   90.00
#
_symmetry.space_group_name_H-M   'P 1'
#
loop_
_entity.id
_entity.type
_entity.pdbx_description
1 polymer ?
#
loop_
_entity_poly.entity_id
_entity_poly.type
_entity_poly.pdbx_seq_one_letter_code
_entity_poly.pdbx_strand_id
1 'polypeptide(L)'
;VPGTSLRKQGEYFRKVDVYIAAHGAGEVNYMFLPKGASVIEIFPFGMKNMLFERHAKNLGLHYFPVRSWLKPHNMTLSWPIFTEFYHVLCDNQSGFENNDNACIHGAKNALVNTPMREFEEAVVNAFMVQGINISRRVKSGK
;
A
#
# COMPACT_ATOMS: atom_id res chain seq x y z
N VAL A 1 25.71 0.35 -1.51
CA VAL A 1 26.68 -0.48 -0.76
C VAL A 1 25.92 -1.68 -0.22
N PRO A 2 26.41 -2.92 -0.39
CA PRO A 2 25.94 -4.04 0.44
C PRO A 2 25.83 -3.60 1.90
N GLY A 3 24.64 -3.78 2.48
CA GLY A 3 24.34 -3.57 3.91
C GLY A 3 24.73 -2.22 4.50
N THR A 4 23.99 -1.14 4.21
CA THR A 4 23.99 0.00 5.14
C THR A 4 23.44 -0.46 6.49
N SER A 5 24.03 0.00 7.61
CA SER A 5 23.55 -0.39 8.94
C SER A 5 22.07 -0.04 9.11
N LEU A 6 21.35 -0.81 9.94
CA LEU A 6 19.94 -0.52 10.26
C LEU A 6 19.76 0.92 10.75
N ARG A 7 20.72 1.42 11.56
CA ARG A 7 20.74 2.81 12.01
C ARG A 7 20.73 3.79 10.83
N LYS A 8 21.60 3.58 9.84
CA LYS A 8 21.69 4.46 8.67
C LYS A 8 20.46 4.37 7.78
N GLN A 9 19.86 3.19 7.66
CA GLN A 9 18.58 3.02 6.97
C GLN A 9 17.47 3.81 7.69
N GLY A 10 17.35 3.66 9.01
CA GLY A 10 16.39 4.43 9.81
C GLY A 10 16.62 5.94 9.73
N GLU A 11 17.87 6.41 9.64
CA GLU A 11 18.19 7.82 9.40
C GLU A 11 17.66 8.35 8.06
N TYR A 12 17.59 7.52 7.02
CA TYR A 12 16.96 7.90 5.76
C TYR A 12 15.44 7.93 5.87
N PHE A 13 14.83 6.90 6.47
CA PHE A 13 13.37 6.84 6.66
C PHE A 13 12.84 7.98 7.53
N ARG A 14 13.59 8.44 8.55
CA ARG A 14 13.19 9.59 9.38
C ARG A 14 13.07 10.91 8.63
N LYS A 15 13.53 10.99 7.38
CA LYS A 15 13.46 12.18 6.52
C LYS A 15 12.41 12.06 5.41
N VAL A 16 11.60 11.01 5.43
CA VAL A 16 10.59 10.74 4.40
C VAL A 16 9.24 11.26 4.86
N ASP A 17 8.62 12.12 4.04
CA ASP A 17 7.26 12.63 4.26
C ASP A 17 6.17 11.70 3.70
N VAL A 18 6.47 11.05 2.56
CA VAL A 18 5.58 10.10 1.89
C VAL A 18 6.35 8.83 1.54
N TYR A 19 5.97 7.72 2.16
CA TYR A 19 6.50 6.39 1.88
C TYR A 19 5.53 5.62 0.99
N ILE A 20 6.02 5.11 -0.13
CA ILE A 20 5.22 4.32 -1.08
C ILE A 20 5.86 2.94 -1.18
N ALA A 21 5.07 1.91 -0.93
CA ALA A 21 5.54 0.54 -1.02
C ALA A 21 4.45 -0.41 -1.50
N ALA A 22 4.89 -1.45 -2.18
CA ALA A 22 4.04 -2.59 -2.49
C ALA A 22 3.90 -3.46 -1.24
N HIS A 23 2.70 -3.96 -1.00
CA HIS A 23 2.39 -4.84 0.12
C HIS A 23 3.42 -5.98 0.22
N GLY A 24 4.00 -6.15 1.39
CA GLY A 24 4.94 -7.22 1.67
C GLY A 24 5.78 -6.97 2.91
N ALA A 25 6.77 -7.83 3.14
CA ALA A 25 7.64 -7.71 4.32
C ALA A 25 8.55 -6.46 4.31
N GLY A 26 8.63 -5.74 3.19
CA GLY A 26 9.33 -4.45 3.14
C GLY A 26 8.53 -3.31 3.79
N GLU A 27 7.21 -3.46 3.91
CA GLU A 27 6.28 -2.42 4.38
C GLU A 27 6.59 -1.99 5.82
N VAL A 28 7.02 -2.91 6.68
CA VAL A 28 7.39 -2.66 8.09
C VAL A 28 8.42 -1.55 8.27
N ASN A 29 9.17 -1.16 7.23
CA ASN A 29 10.06 0.00 7.30
C ASN A 29 9.32 1.32 7.62
N TYR A 30 7.99 1.41 7.46
CA TYR A 30 7.23 2.57 7.90
C TYR A 30 7.40 2.86 9.41
N MET A 31 7.81 1.86 10.21
CA MET A 31 8.10 2.05 11.63
C MET A 31 9.21 3.07 11.92
N PHE A 32 10.05 3.36 10.93
CA PHE A 32 11.12 4.35 11.04
C PHE A 32 10.71 5.74 10.55
N LEU A 33 9.50 5.91 10.02
CA LEU A 33 9.00 7.21 9.55
C LEU A 33 8.73 8.15 10.73
N PRO A 34 8.86 9.47 10.53
CA PRO A 34 8.46 10.43 11.54
C PRO A 34 6.94 10.45 11.72
N LYS A 35 6.47 10.77 12.93
CA LYS A 35 5.04 10.98 13.20
C LYS A 35 4.48 12.02 12.23
N GLY A 36 3.29 11.76 11.69
CA GLY A 36 2.64 12.60 10.71
C GLY A 36 3.01 12.27 9.26
N ALA A 37 4.03 11.45 8.99
CA ALA A 37 4.31 11.01 7.62
C ALA A 37 3.17 10.15 7.04
N SER A 38 3.09 10.11 5.71
CA SER A 38 2.10 9.35 4.96
C SER A 38 2.67 8.03 4.44
N VAL A 39 1.88 6.96 4.52
CA VAL A 39 2.17 5.64 3.94
C VAL A 39 1.15 5.36 2.84
N ILE A 40 1.63 5.01 1.65
CA ILE A 40 0.83 4.54 0.53
C ILE A 40 1.20 3.08 0.30
N GLU A 41 0.30 2.17 0.67
CA GLU A 41 0.48 0.74 0.48
C GLU A 41 -0.27 0.28 -0.78
N ILE A 42 0.45 -0.36 -1.70
CA ILE A 42 -0.12 -0.89 -2.93
C ILE A 42 -0.34 -2.39 -2.80
N PHE A 43 -1.60 -2.81 -2.79
CA PHE A 43 -1.98 -4.21 -2.67
C PHE A 43 -1.95 -4.96 -4.01
N PRO A 44 -1.55 -6.23 -4.00
CA PRO A 44 -1.81 -7.16 -5.10
C PRO A 44 -3.29 -7.34 -5.39
N PHE A 45 -3.58 -7.89 -6.57
CA PHE A 45 -4.94 -8.22 -7.00
C PHE A 45 -5.68 -9.08 -5.96
N GLY A 46 -6.88 -8.64 -5.54
CA GLY A 46 -7.75 -9.38 -4.62
C GLY A 46 -7.23 -9.48 -3.18
N MET A 47 -6.23 -8.68 -2.80
CA MET A 47 -5.67 -8.68 -1.45
C MET A 47 -6.17 -7.49 -0.63
N LYS A 48 -6.40 -7.74 0.66
CA LYS A 48 -6.72 -6.72 1.65
C LYS A 48 -6.21 -7.14 3.03
N ASN A 49 -5.55 -6.21 3.71
CA ASN A 49 -5.07 -6.43 5.08
C ASN A 49 -5.14 -5.11 5.86
N MET A 50 -5.72 -5.12 7.06
CA MET A 50 -5.82 -3.93 7.91
C MET A 50 -4.72 -3.83 8.97
N LEU A 51 -3.85 -4.84 9.09
CA LEU A 51 -2.85 -4.90 10.18
C LEU A 51 -1.84 -3.76 10.10
N PHE A 52 -1.27 -3.52 8.91
CA PHE A 52 -0.32 -2.42 8.72
C PHE A 52 -0.99 -1.06 8.82
N GLU A 53 -2.21 -0.91 8.30
CA GLU A 53 -2.99 0.32 8.47
C GLU A 53 -3.21 0.66 9.96
N ARG A 54 -3.69 -0.31 10.76
CA ARG A 54 -3.93 -0.12 12.19
C ARG A 54 -2.64 0.22 12.93
N HIS A 55 -1.56 -0.50 12.62
CA HIS A 55 -0.27 -0.27 13.27
C HIS A 55 0.32 1.09 12.89
N ALA A 56 0.29 1.48 11.62
CA ALA A 56 0.75 2.78 11.15
C ALA A 56 -0.04 3.94 11.79
N LYS A 57 -1.37 3.80 11.91
CA LYS A 57 -2.22 4.77 12.62
C LYS A 57 -1.85 4.90 14.10
N ASN A 58 -1.53 3.80 14.77
CA ASN A 58 -1.07 3.83 16.17
C ASN A 58 0.30 4.52 16.33
N LEU A 59 1.14 4.51 15.30
CA LEU A 59 2.39 5.28 15.26
C LEU A 59 2.17 6.76 14.89
N GLY A 60 0.92 7.17 14.64
CA GLY A 60 0.56 8.52 14.23
C GLY A 60 0.90 8.85 12.78
N LEU A 61 0.93 7.84 11.91
CA LEU A 61 1.10 8.00 10.46
C LEU A 61 -0.25 8.12 9.76
N HIS A 62 -0.28 8.77 8.60
CA HIS A 62 -1.42 8.73 7.68
C HIS A 62 -1.28 7.50 6.77
N TYR A 63 -2.39 6.84 6.45
CA TYR A 63 -2.36 5.59 5.69
C TYR A 63 -3.34 5.61 4.53
N PHE A 64 -2.85 5.28 3.34
CA PHE A 64 -3.61 5.30 2.08
C PHE A 64 -3.45 3.95 1.36
N PRO A 65 -4.42 3.03 1.50
CA PRO A 65 -4.37 1.75 0.81
C PRO A 65 -4.80 1.90 -0.66
N VAL A 66 -3.95 1.46 -1.59
CA VAL A 66 -4.25 1.36 -3.02
C VAL A 66 -4.54 -0.11 -3.32
N ARG A 67 -5.84 -0.45 -3.42
CA ARG A 67 -6.27 -1.81 -3.74
C ARG A 67 -6.23 -2.04 -5.24
N SER A 68 -5.68 -3.17 -5.67
CA SER A 68 -5.67 -3.52 -7.09
C SER A 68 -6.84 -4.44 -7.44
N TRP A 69 -7.63 -4.03 -8.44
CA TRP A 69 -8.53 -4.89 -9.22
C TRP A 69 -7.94 -5.29 -10.58
N LEU A 70 -6.67 -4.97 -10.83
CA LEU A 70 -5.99 -5.31 -12.07
C LEU A 70 -5.31 -6.67 -11.94
N LYS A 71 -5.88 -7.70 -12.55
CA LYS A 71 -5.27 -9.02 -12.60
C LYS A 71 -3.99 -9.00 -13.47
N PRO A 72 -2.85 -9.53 -12.99
CA PRO A 72 -1.63 -9.66 -13.80
C PRO A 72 -1.81 -10.60 -15.00
N HIS A 73 -1.31 -10.18 -16.18
CA HIS A 73 -1.47 -10.92 -17.45
C HIS A 73 -0.82 -12.32 -17.46
N ASN A 74 0.22 -12.55 -16.65
CA ASN A 74 0.93 -13.85 -16.55
C ASN A 74 0.55 -14.63 -15.29
N MET A 75 -0.62 -14.38 -14.72
CA MET A 75 -1.06 -15.07 -13.51
C MET A 75 -1.62 -16.46 -13.86
N THR A 76 -0.72 -17.44 -13.96
CA THR A 76 -1.02 -18.88 -14.11
C THR A 76 -1.05 -19.62 -12.77
N LEU A 77 -1.03 -18.90 -11.64
CA LEU A 77 -1.04 -19.49 -10.31
C LEU A 77 -2.36 -20.23 -10.06
N SER A 78 -2.27 -21.55 -9.92
CA SER A 78 -3.34 -22.50 -9.60
C SER A 78 -3.86 -22.40 -8.15
N TRP A 79 -3.48 -21.36 -7.41
CA TRP A 79 -3.91 -21.15 -6.03
C TRP A 79 -5.19 -20.31 -5.98
N PRO A 80 -6.20 -20.69 -5.18
CA PRO A 80 -7.56 -20.10 -5.22
C PRO A 80 -7.62 -18.61 -4.88
N ILE A 81 -6.57 -18.06 -4.28
CA ILE A 81 -6.43 -16.68 -3.79
C ILE A 81 -6.32 -15.59 -4.87
N PHE A 82 -6.18 -15.97 -6.16
CA PHE A 82 -6.06 -15.03 -7.28
C PHE A 82 -7.13 -15.19 -8.35
N THR A 83 -8.22 -15.86 -7.99
CA THR A 83 -9.39 -16.01 -8.85
C THR A 83 -10.31 -14.79 -8.72
N GLU A 84 -11.07 -14.48 -9.77
CA GLU A 84 -12.13 -13.46 -9.69
C GLU A 84 -13.16 -13.80 -8.61
N PHE A 85 -13.43 -15.10 -8.41
CA PHE A 85 -14.28 -15.58 -7.33
C PHE A 85 -13.74 -15.20 -5.95
N TYR A 86 -12.45 -15.39 -5.69
CA TYR A 86 -11.83 -14.98 -4.43
C TYR A 86 -11.81 -13.47 -4.25
N HIS A 87 -11.61 -12.69 -5.32
CA HIS A 87 -11.74 -11.23 -5.26
C HIS A 87 -13.16 -10.80 -4.82
N VAL A 88 -14.20 -11.39 -5.39
CA VAL A 88 -15.59 -11.10 -5.01
C VAL A 88 -15.88 -11.49 -3.56
N LEU A 89 -15.40 -12.66 -3.12
CA LEU A 89 -15.50 -13.05 -1.71
C LEU A 89 -14.76 -12.06 -0.81
N CYS A 90 -13.56 -11.66 -1.22
CA CYS A 90 -12.72 -10.71 -0.51
C CYS A 90 -13.40 -9.36 -0.34
N ASP A 91 -13.89 -8.75 -1.42
CA ASP A 91 -14.55 -7.45 -1.36
C ASP A 91 -15.87 -7.50 -0.56
N ASN A 92 -16.65 -8.59 -0.68
CA ASN A 92 -17.95 -8.69 -0.04
C ASN A 92 -17.92 -9.14 1.42
N GLN A 93 -16.91 -9.91 1.86
CA GLN A 93 -16.86 -10.47 3.22
C GLN A 93 -15.91 -9.72 4.17
N SER A 94 -15.02 -8.88 3.65
CA SER A 94 -14.07 -8.13 4.48
C SER A 94 -14.68 -6.83 5.01
N GLY A 95 -15.44 -6.91 6.10
CA GLY A 95 -15.98 -5.77 6.84
C GLY A 95 -15.14 -5.37 8.05
N PHE A 96 -15.45 -4.21 8.66
CA PHE A 96 -14.83 -3.76 9.92
C PHE A 96 -15.18 -4.71 11.10
N GLU A 97 -16.32 -5.40 10.99
CA GLU A 97 -16.89 -6.31 11.99
C GLU A 97 -16.41 -7.76 11.84
N ASN A 98 -15.97 -8.16 10.65
CA ASN A 98 -15.40 -9.49 10.43
C ASN A 98 -13.90 -9.45 10.75
N ASN A 99 -13.56 -10.00 11.92
CA ASN A 99 -12.19 -10.10 12.43
C ASN A 99 -11.28 -10.98 11.54
N ASP A 100 -11.87 -11.71 10.60
CA ASP A 100 -11.17 -12.43 9.56
C ASP A 100 -10.84 -11.46 8.42
N ASN A 101 -9.58 -11.03 8.36
CA ASN A 101 -8.99 -10.60 7.10
C ASN A 101 -8.98 -11.84 6.17
N ALA A 102 -10.12 -12.16 5.53
CA ALA A 102 -10.27 -13.33 4.67
C ALA A 102 -9.33 -13.33 3.44
N CYS A 103 -8.52 -12.27 3.30
CA CYS A 103 -7.65 -11.96 2.18
C CYS A 103 -6.17 -11.80 2.57
N ILE A 104 -5.71 -12.43 3.66
CA ILE A 104 -4.29 -12.37 4.12
C ILE A 104 -3.36 -13.19 3.23
N HIS A 105 -3.87 -14.21 2.53
CA HIS A 105 -3.03 -15.13 1.77
C HIS A 105 -2.60 -14.51 0.43
N GLY A 106 -1.73 -13.51 0.46
CA GLY A 106 -0.94 -13.09 -0.69
C GLY A 106 0.27 -14.03 -0.84
N ALA A 107 0.50 -14.52 -2.06
CA ALA A 107 1.75 -15.24 -2.35
C ALA A 107 2.95 -14.31 -2.10
N LYS A 108 3.97 -14.79 -1.38
CA LYS A 108 5.31 -14.17 -1.43
C LYS A 108 5.66 -14.01 -2.92
N ASN A 109 5.92 -12.79 -3.38
CA ASN A 109 6.18 -12.42 -4.79
C ASN A 109 4.93 -12.22 -5.69
N ALA A 110 3.77 -11.88 -5.13
CA ALA A 110 2.63 -11.47 -5.96
C ALA A 110 2.99 -10.26 -6.83
N LEU A 111 2.69 -10.33 -8.13
CA LEU A 111 2.81 -9.19 -9.03
C LEU A 111 1.76 -8.14 -8.65
N VAL A 112 2.19 -6.88 -8.56
CA VAL A 112 1.32 -5.75 -8.23
C VAL A 112 1.11 -4.93 -9.50
N ASN A 113 -0.13 -4.94 -9.99
CA ASN A 113 -0.56 -4.02 -11.02
C ASN A 113 -1.31 -2.87 -10.35
N THR A 114 -0.77 -1.67 -10.43
CA THR A 114 -1.35 -0.51 -9.75
C THR A 114 -2.37 0.18 -10.63
N PRO A 115 -3.64 0.33 -10.18
CA PRO A 115 -4.59 1.16 -10.89
C PRO A 115 -4.22 2.64 -10.74
N MET A 116 -3.92 3.29 -11.87
CA MET A 116 -3.26 4.61 -11.88
C MET A 116 -4.11 5.71 -11.21
N ARG A 117 -5.43 5.69 -11.41
CA ARG A 117 -6.32 6.74 -10.88
C ARG A 117 -6.30 6.78 -9.35
N GLU A 118 -6.32 5.62 -8.71
CA GLU A 118 -6.42 5.48 -7.26
C GLU A 118 -5.06 5.64 -6.61
N PHE A 119 -3.99 5.28 -7.34
CA PHE A 119 -2.64 5.66 -6.97
C PHE A 119 -2.43 7.18 -7.00
N GLU A 120 -2.85 7.86 -8.08
CA GLU A 120 -2.79 9.32 -8.18
C GLU A 120 -3.58 9.99 -7.05
N GLU A 121 -4.77 9.49 -6.75
CA GLU A 121 -5.59 9.98 -5.63
C GLU A 121 -4.90 9.78 -4.28
N ALA A 122 -4.31 8.61 -4.03
CA ALA A 122 -3.55 8.34 -2.82
C ALA A 122 -2.34 9.29 -2.68
N VAL A 123 -1.60 9.53 -3.77
CA VAL A 123 -0.46 10.46 -3.78
C VAL A 123 -0.93 11.89 -3.47
N VAL A 124 -1.96 12.38 -4.15
CA VAL A 124 -2.51 13.72 -3.90
C VAL A 124 -2.95 13.87 -2.44
N ASN A 125 -3.71 12.90 -1.93
CA ASN A 125 -4.17 12.92 -0.54
C ASN A 125 -3.00 12.87 0.45
N ALA A 126 -1.98 12.04 0.15
CA ALA A 126 -0.80 11.90 0.99
C ALA A 126 0.01 13.18 1.12
N PHE A 127 0.10 14.00 0.06
CA PHE A 127 0.74 15.31 0.10
C PHE A 127 -0.17 16.40 0.70
N MET A 128 -1.48 16.34 0.42
CA MET A 128 -2.45 17.29 0.99
C MET A 128 -2.47 17.25 2.51
N VAL A 129 -2.38 16.07 3.14
CA VAL A 129 -2.32 15.95 4.61
C VAL A 129 -1.00 16.49 5.18
N GLN A 130 0.06 16.58 4.37
CA GLN A 130 1.31 17.27 4.73
C GLN A 130 1.22 18.80 4.52
N GLY A 131 0.05 19.32 4.11
CA GLY A 131 -0.13 20.73 3.77
C GLY A 131 0.45 21.13 2.41
N ILE A 132 0.84 20.15 1.57
CA ILE A 132 1.39 20.38 0.24
C ILE A 132 0.28 20.17 -0.79
N ASN A 133 -0.12 21.26 -1.46
CA ASN A 133 -1.16 21.19 -2.48
C ASN A 133 -0.54 20.82 -3.84
N ILE A 134 -0.71 19.57 -4.25
CA ILE A 134 -0.34 19.07 -5.58
C ILE A 134 -1.61 18.77 -6.39
N SER A 135 -1.59 19.09 -7.68
CA SER A 135 -2.72 18.84 -8.58
C SER A 135 -2.51 17.58 -9.42
N ARG A 136 -3.61 16.90 -9.78
CA ARG A 136 -3.60 15.67 -10.60
C ARG A 136 -3.10 15.86 -12.03
N ARG A 137 -2.84 17.09 -12.48
CA ARG A 137 -2.41 17.38 -13.86
C ARG A 137 -1.34 18.46 -13.87
N VAL A 138 -0.19 18.13 -14.46
CA VAL A 138 0.64 19.13 -15.10
C VAL A 138 -0.26 19.78 -16.17
N LYS A 139 -0.46 21.11 -16.11
CA LYS A 139 -1.04 21.81 -17.26
C LYS A 139 -0.11 21.53 -18.43
N SER A 140 -0.55 20.71 -19.38
CA SER A 140 0.18 20.53 -20.63
C SER A 140 0.35 21.92 -21.23
N GLY A 141 1.56 22.49 -21.12
CA GLY A 141 1.93 23.65 -21.89
C GLY A 141 1.76 23.26 -23.35
N LYS A 142 0.90 23.99 -24.06
CA LYS A 142 1.02 24.10 -25.51
C LYS A 142 2.13 25.10 -25.80
#